data_AF-A0A973NLN4-F1
#
_entry.id   AF-A0A973NLN4-F1
#
_cell.length_a   1.000
_cell.length_b   1.000
_cell.length_c   1.000
_cell.angle_alpha   90.00
_cell.angle_beta   90.00
_cell.angle_gamma   90.00
#
_symmetry.space_group_name_H-M   'P 1'
#
loop_
_entity.id
_entity.type
_entity.pdbx_description
1 polymer ?
#
loop_
_entity_poly.entity_id
_entity_poly.type
_entity_poly.pdbx_seq_one_letter_code
_entity_poly.pdbx_strand_id
1 'polypeptide(L)' 'MCNEAGLAALDRQMAAQYSRAFAAASPEEREILRQSAHRFYAYRDRCPNTACMGDAYTGRMREIRDIMEGRWQAR' A
#
# COMPACT_ATOMS: atom_id res chain seq x y z
N MET A 1 13.65 -21.81 2.00
CA MET A 1 12.66 -20.73 2.11
C MET A 1 13.37 -19.39 1.95
N CYS A 2 13.40 -18.80 0.75
CA CYS A 2 13.96 -17.45 0.50
C CYS A 2 12.95 -16.51 -0.20
N ASN A 3 11.84 -17.05 -0.73
CA ASN A 3 10.82 -16.27 -1.45
C ASN A 3 9.96 -15.38 -0.53
N GLU A 4 10.05 -15.56 0.79
CA GLU A 4 9.29 -14.78 1.78
C GLU A 4 10.07 -13.57 2.31
N ALA A 5 11.40 -13.57 2.23
CA ALA A 5 12.23 -12.48 2.74
C ALA A 5 11.99 -11.17 1.96
N GLY A 6 11.77 -11.28 0.64
CA GLY A 6 11.42 -10.14 -0.21
C GLY A 6 10.05 -9.57 0.12
N LEU A 7 9.04 -10.42 0.33
CA LEU A 7 7.69 -9.97 0.70
C LEU A 7 7.68 -9.35 2.10
N ALA A 8 8.40 -9.92 3.05
CA ALA A 8 8.54 -9.34 4.38
C ALA A 8 9.24 -7.97 4.35
N ALA A 9 10.22 -7.78 3.46
CA ALA A 9 10.85 -6.48 3.26
C ALA A 9 9.89 -5.46 2.63
N LEU A 10 9.11 -5.87 1.63
CA LEU A 10 8.10 -5.03 0.99
C LEU A 10 6.99 -4.63 1.97
N ASP A 11 6.52 -5.56 2.80
CA ASP A 11 5.52 -5.29 3.83
C ASP A 11 6.01 -4.24 4.84
N ARG A 12 7.23 -4.40 5.35
CA ARG A 12 7.84 -3.40 6.26
C ARG A 12 8.00 -2.02 5.60
N GLN A 13 8.41 -1.98 4.33
CA GLN A 13 8.54 -0.72 3.60
C GLN A 13 7.18 -0.05 3.39
N MET A 14 6.17 -0.82 2.98
CA MET A 14 4.81 -0.34 2.79
C MET A 14 4.22 0.18 4.11
N ALA A 15 4.34 -0.57 5.19
CA ALA A 15 3.87 -0.16 6.51
C ALA A 15 4.54 1.13 6.99
N ALA A 16 5.86 1.24 6.84
CA ALA A 16 6.60 2.45 7.19
C ALA A 16 6.16 3.67 6.36
N GLN A 17 5.94 3.49 5.05
CA GLN A 17 5.43 4.56 4.19
C GLN A 17 4.01 4.96 4.58
N TYR A 18 3.13 4.00 4.83
CA TYR A 18 1.75 4.25 5.25
C TYR A 18 1.70 5.04 6.56
N SER A 19 2.47 4.64 7.58
CA SER A 19 2.52 5.35 8.86
C SER A 19 2.99 6.79 8.70
N ARG A 20 4.03 7.04 7.89
CA ARG A 20 4.54 8.39 7.61
C ARG A 20 3.50 9.24 6.85
N ALA A 21 2.89 8.68 5.82
CA ALA A 21 1.84 9.34 5.05
C ALA A 21 0.64 9.69 5.95
N PHE A 22 0.17 8.75 6.75
CA PHE A 22 -0.97 8.95 7.64
C PHE A 22 -0.73 10.04 8.69
N ALA A 23 0.50 10.12 9.22
CA ALA A 23 0.89 11.16 10.16
C ALA A 23 0.86 12.56 9.51
N ALA A 24 1.34 12.68 8.26
CA ALA A 24 1.41 13.94 7.52
C ALA A 24 0.09 14.35 6.83
N ALA A 25 -0.82 13.40 6.61
CA ALA A 25 -2.05 13.58 5.86
C ALA A 25 -3.10 14.48 6.55
N SER A 26 -3.85 15.22 5.73
CA SER A 26 -5.08 15.91 6.10
C SER A 26 -6.18 14.93 6.54
N PRO A 27 -7.26 15.38 7.21
CA PRO A 27 -8.39 14.52 7.54
C PRO A 27 -8.98 13.77 6.34
N GLU A 28 -9.11 14.45 5.20
CA GLU A 28 -9.63 13.89 3.94
C GLU A 28 -8.66 12.85 3.36
N GLU A 29 -7.36 13.18 3.31
CA GLU A 29 -6.32 12.25 2.84
C GLU A 29 -6.22 11.01 3.73
N ARG A 30 -6.34 11.16 5.06
CA ARG A 30 -6.39 10.03 6.00
C ARG A 30 -7.53 9.09 5.71
N GLU A 31 -8.69 9.62 5.35
CA GLU A 31 -9.85 8.81 5.01
C GLU A 31 -9.63 8.03 3.71
N ILE A 32 -9.07 8.69 2.69
CA ILE A 32 -8.67 8.04 1.43
C ILE A 32 -7.61 6.94 1.69
N LEU A 33 -6.62 7.22 2.54
CA LEU A 33 -5.59 6.26 2.95
C LEU A 33 -6.19 5.03 3.65
N ARG A 34 -7.20 5.19 4.52
CA ARG A 34 -7.90 4.07 5.18
C ARG A 34 -8.70 3.24 4.17
N GLN A 35 -9.52 3.89 3.34
CA GLN A 35 -10.35 3.18 2.36
C GLN A 35 -9.52 2.41 1.34
N SER A 36 -8.42 3.02 0.88
CA SER A 36 -7.46 2.35 0.00
C SER A 36 -6.71 1.21 0.69
N ALA A 37 -6.38 1.31 1.98
CA ALA A 37 -5.74 0.22 2.73
C ALA A 37 -6.63 -1.03 2.78
N HIS A 38 -7.93 -0.85 3.01
CA HIS A 38 -8.88 -1.95 3.00
C HIS A 38 -8.92 -2.67 1.63
N ARG A 39 -8.97 -1.89 0.53
CA ARG A 39 -8.93 -2.43 -0.84
C ARG A 39 -7.63 -3.20 -1.12
N PHE A 40 -6.50 -2.67 -0.64
CA PHE A 40 -5.20 -3.33 -0.77
C PHE A 40 -5.17 -4.70 -0.09
N TYR A 41 -5.61 -4.83 1.16
CA TYR A 41 -5.62 -6.12 1.86
C TYR A 41 -6.52 -7.14 1.14
N ALA A 42 -7.71 -6.72 0.72
CA ALA A 42 -8.63 -7.58 -0.03
C ALA A 42 -8.04 -8.04 -1.38
N TYR A 43 -7.22 -7.21 -2.05
CA TYR A 43 -6.53 -7.60 -3.28
C TYR A 43 -5.35 -8.54 -3.00
N ARG A 44 -4.50 -8.21 -2.03
CA ARG A 44 -3.33 -9.02 -1.62
C ARG A 44 -3.75 -10.44 -1.23
N ASP A 45 -4.84 -10.58 -0.49
CA ASP A 45 -5.31 -11.87 0.00
C ASP A 45 -5.86 -12.78 -1.12
N ARG A 46 -6.14 -12.21 -2.32
CA ARG A 46 -6.54 -12.96 -3.52
C ARG A 46 -5.35 -13.34 -4.42
N CYS A 47 -4.13 -12.91 -4.10
CA CYS A 47 -2.97 -13.17 -4.95
C CYS A 47 -2.61 -14.67 -5.00
N PRO A 48 -2.45 -15.27 -6.19
CA PRO A 48 -2.18 -16.71 -6.32
C PRO A 48 -0.70 -17.07 -6.09
N ASN A 49 0.21 -16.10 -6.06
CA ASN A 49 1.64 -16.33 -5.91
C ASN A 49 2.38 -15.09 -5.36
N THR A 50 3.65 -15.27 -5.04
CA THR A 50 4.51 -14.21 -4.47
C THR A 50 4.79 -13.06 -5.42
N ALA A 51 4.78 -13.29 -6.75
CA ALA A 51 4.95 -12.23 -7.73
C ALA A 51 3.76 -11.25 -7.70
N CYS A 52 2.52 -11.77 -7.69
CA CYS A 52 1.31 -10.96 -7.50
C CYS A 52 1.35 -10.15 -6.21
N MET A 53 1.79 -10.77 -5.10
CA MET A 53 1.93 -10.05 -3.83
C MET A 53 2.98 -8.93 -3.93
N GLY A 54 4.10 -9.17 -4.61
CA GLY A 54 5.13 -8.16 -4.87
C GLY A 54 4.58 -6.96 -5.64
N ASP A 55 3.83 -7.22 -6.72
CA ASP A 55 3.15 -6.19 -7.51
C ASP A 55 2.10 -5.44 -6.68
N ALA A 56 1.36 -6.15 -5.81
CA ALA A 56 0.42 -5.53 -4.88
C ALA A 56 1.10 -4.54 -3.93
N TYR A 57 2.23 -4.93 -3.31
CA TYR A 57 2.96 -4.04 -2.40
C TYR A 57 3.56 -2.83 -3.12
N THR A 58 4.17 -3.03 -4.30
CA THR A 58 4.73 -1.92 -5.08
C THR A 58 3.65 -0.96 -5.57
N GLY A 59 2.51 -1.49 -6.04
CA GLY A 59 1.34 -0.71 -6.40
C GLY A 59 0.78 0.09 -5.22
N ARG A 60 0.69 -0.53 -4.04
CA ARG A 60 0.25 0.15 -2.81
C ARG A 60 1.16 1.31 -2.41
N MET A 61 2.47 1.13 -2.47
CA MET A 61 3.43 2.20 -2.18
C MET A 61 3.31 3.38 -3.15
N ARG A 62 3.00 3.11 -4.43
CA ARG A 62 2.71 4.16 -5.41
C ARG A 62 1.39 4.87 -5.11
N GLU A 63 0.32 4.13 -4.82
CA GLU A 63 -0.99 4.70 -4.45
C GLU A 63 -0.87 5.64 -3.25
N ILE A 64 -0.17 5.22 -2.18
CA ILE A 64 0.06 6.07 -1.00
C ILE A 64 0.75 7.39 -1.40
N ARG A 65 1.74 7.32 -2.29
CA ARG A 65 2.47 8.50 -2.77
C ARG A 65 1.55 9.43 -3.57
N ASP A 66 0.78 8.88 -4.49
CA ASP A 66 -0.14 9.66 -5.33
C ASP A 66 -1.27 10.32 -4.50
N ILE A 67 -1.73 9.67 -3.43
CA ILE A 67 -2.68 10.27 -2.47
C ILE A 67 -2.06 11.48 -1.78
N MET A 68 -0.85 11.33 -1.24
CA MET A 68 -0.14 12.41 -0.52
C MET A 68 0.28 13.58 -1.43
N GLU A 69 0.40 13.35 -2.73
CA GLU A 69 0.70 14.40 -3.70
C GLU A 69 -0.58 15.04 -4.29
N GLY A 70 -1.77 14.66 -3.80
CA GLY A 70 -3.06 15.16 -4.28
C GLY A 70 -3.37 14.76 -5.74
N ARG A 71 -2.65 13.78 -6.29
CA ARG A 71 -2.81 13.31 -7.67
C ARG A 71 -3.70 12.07 -7.78
N TRP A 72 -4.17 11.55 -6.65
CA TRP A 72 -5.00 10.37 -6.61
C TRP A 72 -6.41 10.66 -7.15
N GLN A 73 -6.71 10.08 -8.31
CA GLN A 73 -8.07 10.02 -8.85
C GLN A 73 -8.65 8.65 -8.51
N ALA A 74 -9.69 8.62 -7.67
CA ALA A 74 -10.46 7.40 -7.42
C ALA A 74 -11.09 6.95 -8.75
N ARG A 75 -10.45 5.99 -9.40
CA ARG A 75 -10.93 5.40 -10.65
C ARG A 75 -11.86 4.23 -10.37
#